data_AF-A0A0M0ELK4-F1
#
_entry.id   AF-A0A0M0ELK4-F1
#
_cell.length_a   1.000
_cell.length_b   1.000
_cell.length_c   1.000
_cell.angle_alpha   90.00
_cell.angle_beta   90.00
_cell.angle_gamma   90.00
#
_symmetry.space_group_name_H-M   'P 1'
#
loop_
_entity.id
_entity.type
_entity.pdbx_description
1 polymer ?
#
loop_
_entity_poly.entity_id
_entity_poly.type
_entity_poly.pdbx_seq_one_letter_code
_entity_poly.pdbx_strand_id
1 'polypeptide(L)' 'MIILQCRNRLDRRPFDGILFKARHLIDNFFCKFKEFKRIAMRSDKTDRSFAAMVYLIAAIINSR' A
#
# COMPACT_ATOMS: atom_id res chain seq x y z
N MET A 1 -8.30 -0.11 -4.51
CA MET A 1 -9.77 -0.23 -4.47
C MET A 1 -10.19 -0.34 -3.01
N ILE A 2 -10.49 0.80 -2.38
CA ILE A 2 -10.92 0.88 -0.98
C ILE A 2 -12.41 1.18 -1.00
N ILE A 3 -13.24 0.29 -0.45
CA ILE A 3 -14.66 0.59 -0.23
C ILE A 3 -14.71 1.43 1.05
N LEU A 4 -14.59 2.75 0.90
CA LEU A 4 -14.87 3.66 1.99
C LEU A 4 -16.32 3.42 2.45
N GLN A 5 -16.54 3.32 3.75
CA GLN A 5 -17.91 3.44 4.29
C GLN A 5 -18.38 4.86 3.98
N CYS A 6 -19.11 5.04 2.88
CA CYS A 6 -19.77 6.30 2.57
C CYS A 6 -20.77 6.57 3.70
N ARG A 7 -20.60 7.69 4.41
CA ARG A 7 -21.39 8.07 5.58
C ARG A 7 -22.91 8.10 5.31
N ASN A 8 -23.30 8.25 4.04
CA ASN A 8 -24.68 8.36 3.57
C ASN A 8 -25.21 7.10 2.86
N ARG A 9 -24.62 5.92 3.13
CA ARG A 9 -25.07 4.65 2.51
C ARG A 9 -26.27 4.11 3.31
N LEU A 10 -27.40 3.90 2.65
CA LEU A 10 -28.63 3.36 3.26
C LEU A 10 -28.45 1.94 3.79
N ASP A 11 -27.65 1.13 3.08
CA ASP A 11 -27.27 -0.22 3.51
C ASP A 11 -25.80 -0.22 3.99
N ARG A 12 -25.63 -0.29 5.31
CA ARG A 12 -24.33 -0.24 5.96
C ARG A 12 -23.75 -1.65 6.01
N ARG A 13 -22.76 -1.93 5.17
CA ARG A 13 -21.99 -3.19 5.26
C ARG A 13 -21.42 -3.37 6.66
N PRO A 14 -21.34 -4.60 7.18
CA PRO A 14 -20.70 -4.86 8.46
C PRO A 14 -19.27 -4.30 8.44
N PHE A 15 -18.96 -3.47 9.43
CA PHE A 15 -17.67 -2.83 9.57
C PHE A 15 -16.85 -3.59 10.61
N ASP A 16 -15.94 -4.43 10.13
CA ASP A 16 -14.97 -5.10 10.99
C ASP A 16 -13.77 -4.17 11.21
N GLY A 17 -13.74 -3.50 12.37
CA GLY A 17 -12.66 -2.58 12.74
C GLY A 17 -11.28 -3.24 12.75
N ILE A 18 -11.21 -4.54 13.07
CA ILE A 18 -9.97 -5.32 13.06
C ILE A 18 -9.45 -5.49 11.63
N LEU A 19 -10.32 -5.89 10.71
CA LEU A 19 -9.99 -6.05 9.29
C LEU A 19 -9.62 -4.69 8.66
N PHE A 20 -10.33 -3.63 9.02
CA PHE A 20 -10.04 -2.28 8.57
C PHE A 20 -8.66 -1.82 9.04
N LYS A 21 -8.30 -2.05 10.31
CA LYS A 21 -6.99 -1.70 10.86
C LYS A 21 -5.87 -2.48 10.17
N ALA A 22 -6.03 -3.79 9.94
CA ALA A 22 -5.06 -4.59 9.20
C ALA A 22 -4.86 -4.08 7.76
N ARG A 23 -5.94 -3.77 7.05
CA ARG A 23 -5.88 -3.18 5.70
C ARG A 23 -5.23 -1.80 5.69
N HIS A 24 -5.51 -0.97 6.69
CA HIS A 24 -4.93 0.36 6.79
C HIS A 24 -3.40 0.32 6.91
N LEU A 25 -2.84 -0.66 7.64
CA LEU A 25 -1.40 -0.87 7.72
C LEU A 25 -0.80 -1.22 6.35
N ILE A 26 -1.47 -2.08 5.59
CA ILE A 26 -1.06 -2.48 4.23
C ILE A 26 -1.13 -1.27 3.28
N ASP A 27 -2.22 -0.50 3.32
CA ASP A 27 -2.38 0.69 2.48
C ASP A 27 -1.32 1.76 2.80
N ASN A 28 -1.01 1.99 4.08
CA ASN A 28 0.06 2.91 4.48
C ASN A 28 1.43 2.46 3.97
N PHE A 29 1.71 1.15 3.98
CA PHE A 29 2.93 0.60 3.40
C PHE A 29 3.02 0.87 1.90
N PHE A 30 1.96 0.60 1.15
CA PHE A 30 1.92 0.88 -0.29
C PHE A 30 1.94 2.38 -0.62
N CYS A 31 1.40 3.22 0.26
CA CYS A 31 1.48 4.67 0.11
C CYS A 31 2.94 5.13 0.09
N LYS A 32 3.73 4.67 1.07
CA LYS A 32 5.18 4.93 1.12
C LYS A 32 5.91 4.39 -0.11
N PHE A 33 5.53 3.21 -0.61
CA PHE A 33 6.11 2.66 -1.86
C PHE A 33 5.89 3.56 -3.08
N LYS A 34 4.74 4.22 -3.17
CA LYS A 34 4.39 5.11 -4.29
C LYS A 34 5.15 6.43 -4.28
N GLU A 35 5.71 6.85 -3.14
CA GLU A 35 6.58 8.03 -3.07
C GLU A 35 7.90 7.81 -3.84
N PHE A 36 8.33 6.55 -3.96
CA PHE A 36 9.54 6.21 -4.71
C PHE A 36 9.24 6.23 -6.21
N LYS A 37 9.63 7.32 -6.86
CA LYS A 37 9.46 7.57 -8.30
C LYS A 37 9.86 6.38 -9.19
N ARG A 38 10.94 5.66 -8.84
CA ARG A 38 11.41 4.47 -9.58
C ARG A 38 10.39 3.31 -9.56
N ILE A 39 9.78 3.05 -8.41
CA ILE A 39 8.73 2.04 -8.27
C ILE A 39 7.45 2.53 -8.96
N ALA A 40 7.03 3.76 -8.68
CA ALA A 40 5.76 4.31 -9.18
C ALA A 40 5.71 4.38 -10.71
N MET A 41 6.82 4.74 -11.36
CA MET A 41 6.90 4.83 -12.82
C MET A 41 7.41 3.54 -13.49
N ARG A 42 7.78 2.52 -12.70
CA ARG A 42 8.48 1.31 -13.18
C ARG A 42 9.63 1.67 -14.14
N SER A 43 10.54 2.54 -13.70
CA SER A 43 11.63 3.05 -14.56
C SER A 43 12.81 2.07 -14.72
N ASP A 44 12.80 0.96 -13.99
CA ASP A 44 13.86 -0.05 -14.02
C ASP A 44 13.81 -0.88 -15.30
N LYS A 45 14.97 -0.98 -15.99
CA LYS A 45 15.10 -1.68 -17.28
C LYS A 45 15.01 -3.20 -17.16
N THR A 46 15.33 -3.75 -15.98
CA THR A 46 15.34 -5.20 -15.75
C THR A 46 14.46 -5.57 -14.57
N ASP A 47 13.80 -6.71 -14.64
CA ASP A 47 12.96 -7.19 -13.53
C ASP A 47 13.78 -7.46 -12.27
N ARG A 48 15.06 -7.82 -12.41
CA ARG A 48 15.99 -8.01 -11.28
C ARG A 48 16.26 -6.71 -10.55
N SER A 49 16.51 -5.61 -11.27
CA SER A 49 16.77 -4.30 -10.65
C SER A 49 15.51 -3.74 -9.98
N PHE A 50 14.35 -3.94 -10.61
CA PHE A 50 13.05 -3.60 -10.01
C PHE A 50 12.80 -4.38 -8.71
N ALA A 51 13.02 -5.71 -8.73
CA ALA A 51 12.86 -6.55 -7.54
C ALA A 51 13.82 -6.12 -6.41
N ALA A 52 15.09 -5.87 -6.73
CA ALA A 52 16.07 -5.37 -5.75
C ALA A 52 15.62 -4.05 -5.10
N MET A 53 15.07 -3.12 -5.88
CA MET A 53 14.50 -1.87 -5.38
C MET A 53 13.30 -2.08 -4.44
N VAL A 54 12.42 -3.02 -4.79
CA VAL A 54 11.27 -3.40 -3.93
C VAL A 54 11.76 -3.92 -2.58
N TYR A 55 12.75 -4.83 -2.56
CA TYR A 55 13.30 -5.36 -1.31
C TYR A 55 14.03 -4.28 -0.49
N LEU A 56 14.80 -3.42 -1.15
CA LEU A 56 15.50 -2.34 -0.48
C LEU A 56 14.52 -1.37 0.21
N ILE A 57 13.47 -0.96 -0.49
CA ILE A 57 12.47 -0.04 0.04
C ILE A 57 11.65 -0.70 1.15
N ALA A 58 11.32 -1.99 1.03
CA ALA A 58 10.69 -2.75 2.10
C ALA A 58 11.56 -2.77 3.38
N ALA A 59 12.87 -3.02 3.24
CA ALA A 59 13.81 -3.00 4.35
C ALA A 59 13.92 -1.60 5.00
N ILE A 60 13.96 -0.53 4.20
CA ILE A 60 14.00 0.86 4.70
C ILE A 60 12.73 1.20 5.49
N ILE A 61 11.55 0.80 5.00
CA ILE A 61 10.28 1.06 5.69
C ILE A 61 10.16 0.23 6.97
N ASN A 62 10.69 -1.00 6.99
CA ASN A 62 10.68 -1.88 8.15
C ASN A 62 11.77 -1.54 9.20
N SER A 63 12.84 -0.85 8.79
CA SER A 63 13.91 -0.40 9.69
C SER A 63 13.59 0.91 10.43
N ARG A 64 12.48 1.57 10.08
CA ARG A 64 12.01 2.82 10.69
C ARG A 64 11.02 2.52 11.81
#